data_AF-A0A1W1ELR0-F1
#
_entry.id   AF-A0A1W1ELR0-F1
#
_cell.length_a   1.000
_cell.length_b   1.000
_cell.length_c   1.000
_cell.angle_alpha   90.00
_cell.angle_beta   90.00
_cell.angle_gamma   90.00
#
_symmetry.space_group_name_H-M   'P 1'
#
loop_
_entity.id
_entity.type
_entity.pdbx_description
1 polymer ?
#
loop_
_entity_poly.entity_id
_entity_poly.type
_entity_poly.pdbx_seq_one_letter_code
_entity_poly.pdbx_strand_id
1 'polypeptide(L)'
;NISVQFEERDPTSISKQVLTDCQAVLTVLGPWCADKVAGMMVRELQKYIKHEQEELNRKFLLFTDTLLRKIHALCEEHFSPASLDLKFVTPKVIKLLEILREYKPFERQQFESVEWYNNRNQDNYVSWSDSEDEDEDEEIEEKEKPETNFPSPFTNILCGIIFVERRYTAVVLNRLIKEAGKQDPELAYISSNFITGHGIGKNQPRNKQMELEFRKQEEVLRKFRAHETNLLIATSIVEEGVDIPKCNLVVRFDLPTEYRSYVQSKGRARAPISNYIMLADSDKIKVFEEDLKTY
;
A
#
# COMPACT_ATOMS: atom_id res chain seq x y z
N ASN A 1 -20.89 -43.36 -15.76
CA ASN A 1 -19.51 -43.06 -16.19
C ASN A 1 -19.48 -41.78 -17.02
N ILE A 2 -19.45 -40.63 -16.34
CA ILE A 2 -19.14 -39.35 -16.97
C ILE A 2 -17.77 -38.97 -16.43
N SER A 3 -16.75 -39.14 -17.26
CA SER A 3 -15.40 -38.68 -17.02
C SER A 3 -15.44 -37.16 -16.95
N VAL A 4 -15.41 -36.61 -15.74
CA VAL A 4 -15.08 -35.20 -15.52
C VAL A 4 -13.66 -35.05 -16.02
N GLN A 5 -13.50 -34.33 -17.14
CA GLN A 5 -12.22 -33.93 -17.69
C GLN A 5 -11.44 -33.25 -16.57
N PHE A 6 -10.39 -33.92 -16.09
CA PHE A 6 -9.31 -33.27 -15.39
C PHE A 6 -8.76 -32.25 -16.40
N GLU A 7 -9.09 -30.97 -16.26
CA GLU A 7 -8.31 -29.92 -16.93
C GLU A 7 -6.87 -30.10 -16.44
N GLU A 8 -6.02 -30.68 -17.28
CA GLU A 8 -4.58 -30.72 -17.08
C GLU A 8 -4.12 -29.29 -16.87
N ARG A 9 -3.90 -28.90 -15.61
CA ARG A 9 -3.24 -27.63 -15.30
C ARG A 9 -1.93 -27.61 -16.05
N ASP A 10 -1.73 -26.60 -16.90
CA ASP A 10 -0.48 -26.42 -17.63
C ASP A 10 0.69 -26.55 -16.64
N PRO A 11 1.61 -27.53 -16.83
CA PRO A 11 2.71 -27.81 -15.92
C PRO A 11 3.65 -26.60 -15.74
N THR A 12 3.61 -25.67 -16.70
CA THR A 12 4.43 -24.46 -16.71
C THR A 12 3.71 -23.23 -16.16
N SER A 13 2.42 -23.30 -15.83
CA SER A 13 1.61 -22.15 -15.41
C SER A 13 2.21 -21.40 -14.22
N ILE A 14 2.58 -22.11 -13.16
CA ILE A 14 3.20 -21.52 -11.96
C ILE A 14 4.54 -20.87 -12.31
N SER A 15 5.36 -21.59 -13.08
CA SER A 15 6.70 -21.12 -13.49
C SER A 15 6.61 -19.85 -14.35
N LYS A 16 5.70 -19.82 -15.34
CA LYS A 16 5.43 -18.65 -16.18
C LYS A 16 4.95 -17.47 -15.35
N GLN A 17 4.03 -17.70 -14.42
CA GLN A 17 3.48 -16.63 -13.57
C GLN A 17 4.58 -16.00 -12.71
N VAL A 18 5.38 -16.82 -12.02
CA VAL A 18 6.50 -16.39 -11.18
C VAL A 18 7.52 -15.58 -11.97
N LEU A 19 7.92 -16.07 -13.15
CA LEU A 19 8.88 -15.36 -14.00
C LEU A 19 8.31 -14.06 -14.56
N THR A 20 7.04 -14.03 -14.93
CA THR A 20 6.35 -12.82 -15.41
C THR A 20 6.26 -11.76 -14.32
N ASP A 21 5.98 -12.18 -13.08
CA ASP A 21 5.92 -11.27 -11.94
C ASP A 21 7.31 -10.73 -11.56
N CYS A 22 8.35 -11.58 -11.57
CA CYS A 22 9.74 -11.16 -11.42
C CYS A 22 10.15 -10.15 -12.50
N GLN A 23 9.86 -10.44 -13.77
CA GLN A 23 10.19 -9.57 -14.89
C GLN A 23 9.50 -8.21 -14.75
N ALA A 24 8.23 -8.20 -14.34
CA ALA A 24 7.52 -6.95 -14.15
C ALA A 24 8.09 -6.11 -13.01
N VAL A 25 8.44 -6.72 -11.88
CA VAL A 25 9.12 -5.99 -10.80
C VAL A 25 10.48 -5.47 -11.26
N LEU A 26 11.24 -6.26 -12.02
CA LEU A 26 12.51 -5.85 -12.58
C LEU A 26 12.37 -4.61 -13.47
N THR A 27 11.41 -4.62 -14.40
CA THR A 27 11.17 -3.50 -15.32
C THR A 27 10.68 -2.26 -14.59
N VAL A 28 9.84 -2.43 -13.56
CA VAL A 28 9.15 -1.32 -12.90
C VAL A 28 9.98 -0.70 -11.78
N LEU A 29 10.60 -1.53 -10.94
CA LEU A 29 11.32 -1.09 -9.73
C LEU A 29 12.84 -1.23 -9.83
N GLY A 30 13.33 -2.10 -10.72
CA GLY A 30 14.75 -2.26 -11.01
C GLY A 30 15.38 -3.54 -10.41
N PRO A 31 16.66 -3.79 -10.73
CA PRO A 31 17.39 -4.98 -10.32
C PRO A 31 17.43 -5.26 -8.81
N TRP A 32 17.60 -4.21 -7.99
CA TRP A 32 17.62 -4.39 -6.52
C TRP A 32 16.30 -4.95 -5.99
N CYS A 33 15.18 -4.51 -6.55
CA CYS A 33 13.85 -4.99 -6.19
C CYS A 33 13.59 -6.41 -6.70
N ALA A 34 14.05 -6.73 -7.90
CA ALA A 34 13.93 -8.06 -8.49
C ALA A 34 14.63 -9.14 -7.65
N ASP A 35 15.80 -8.81 -7.10
CA ASP A 35 16.52 -9.66 -6.14
C ASP A 35 15.67 -10.03 -4.91
N LYS A 36 15.08 -9.02 -4.26
CA LYS A 36 14.26 -9.23 -3.07
C LYS A 36 13.00 -10.03 -3.39
N VAL A 37 12.41 -9.85 -4.58
CA VAL A 37 11.30 -10.69 -5.07
C VAL A 37 11.74 -12.12 -5.30
N ALA A 38 12.85 -12.32 -6.02
CA ALA A 38 13.36 -13.66 -6.32
C ALA A 38 13.56 -14.47 -5.03
N GLY A 39 14.15 -13.87 -3.99
CA GLY A 39 14.31 -14.51 -2.69
C GLY A 39 13.00 -14.83 -1.95
N MET A 40 11.94 -14.04 -2.15
CA MET A 40 10.60 -14.35 -1.61
C MET A 40 9.92 -15.48 -2.40
N MET A 41 9.99 -15.41 -3.73
CA MET A 41 9.41 -16.40 -4.64
C MET A 41 10.09 -17.76 -4.51
N VAL A 42 11.40 -17.83 -4.28
CA VAL A 42 12.09 -19.10 -3.97
C VAL A 42 11.45 -19.78 -2.76
N ARG A 43 11.22 -19.05 -1.66
CA ARG A 43 10.59 -19.64 -0.45
C ARG A 43 9.17 -20.11 -0.70
N GLU A 44 8.44 -19.41 -1.56
CA GLU A 44 7.08 -19.78 -1.96
C GLU A 44 7.09 -21.02 -2.87
N LEU A 45 7.99 -21.04 -3.86
CA LEU A 45 8.16 -22.14 -4.81
C LEU A 45 8.58 -23.44 -4.12
N GLN A 46 9.43 -23.36 -3.09
CA GLN A 46 9.80 -24.53 -2.26
C GLN A 46 8.59 -25.20 -1.59
N LYS A 47 7.54 -24.44 -1.25
CA LYS A 47 6.30 -25.03 -0.71
C LYS A 47 5.57 -25.82 -1.80
N TYR A 48 5.47 -25.28 -3.01
CA TYR A 48 4.87 -25.99 -4.14
C TYR A 48 5.66 -27.25 -4.50
N ILE A 49 6.99 -27.15 -4.59
CA ILE A 49 7.89 -28.30 -4.87
C ILE A 49 7.69 -29.43 -3.86
N LYS A 50 7.47 -29.11 -2.58
CA LYS A 50 7.25 -30.12 -1.53
C LYS A 50 5.93 -30.88 -1.68
N HIS A 51 4.90 -30.22 -2.21
CA HIS A 51 3.56 -30.80 -2.37
C HIS A 51 3.32 -31.40 -3.76
N GLU A 52 4.18 -31.11 -4.74
CA GLU A 52 4.06 -31.59 -6.11
C GLU A 52 4.45 -33.07 -6.21
N GLN A 53 3.52 -33.89 -6.74
CA GLN A 53 3.72 -35.34 -6.92
C GLN A 53 4.09 -35.70 -8.37
N GLU A 54 3.74 -34.84 -9.32
CA GLU A 54 3.96 -35.08 -10.75
C GLU A 54 5.41 -34.70 -11.14
N GLU A 55 6.11 -35.62 -11.81
CA GLU A 55 7.55 -35.49 -12.05
C GLU A 55 7.88 -34.35 -13.01
N LEU A 56 7.04 -34.12 -14.03
CA LEU A 56 7.25 -33.08 -15.03
C LEU A 56 7.05 -31.68 -14.42
N ASN A 57 5.95 -31.47 -13.69
CA ASN A 57 5.68 -30.26 -12.90
C ASN A 57 6.86 -29.95 -11.98
N ARG A 58 7.32 -30.95 -11.23
CA ARG A 58 8.43 -30.79 -10.30
C ARG A 58 9.72 -30.36 -11.01
N LYS A 59 10.02 -30.88 -12.21
CA LYS A 59 11.18 -30.44 -13.00
C LYS A 59 11.09 -28.97 -13.40
N PHE A 60 9.93 -28.49 -13.83
CA PHE A 60 9.74 -27.06 -14.14
C PHE A 60 9.88 -26.16 -12.92
N LEU A 61 9.32 -26.57 -11.78
CA LEU A 61 9.44 -25.84 -10.52
C LEU A 61 10.91 -25.78 -10.05
N LEU A 62 11.65 -26.89 -10.12
CA LEU A 62 13.07 -26.94 -9.77
C LEU A 62 13.94 -26.09 -10.71
N PHE A 63 13.62 -26.09 -12.01
CA PHE A 63 14.32 -25.23 -12.98
C PHE A 63 14.09 -23.75 -12.68
N THR A 64 12.83 -23.37 -12.39
CA THR A 64 12.48 -22.00 -12.00
C THR A 64 13.15 -21.60 -10.68
N ASP A 65 13.18 -22.49 -9.69
CA ASP A 65 13.88 -22.27 -8.41
C ASP A 65 15.37 -22.00 -8.63
N THR A 66 16.01 -22.79 -9.51
CA THR A 66 17.42 -22.63 -9.88
C THR A 66 17.66 -21.29 -10.57
N LEU A 67 16.78 -20.88 -11.48
CA LEU A 67 16.87 -19.58 -12.15
C LEU A 67 16.75 -18.42 -11.16
N LEU A 68 15.78 -18.47 -10.25
CA LEU A 68 15.60 -17.42 -9.25
C LEU A 68 16.80 -17.34 -8.29
N ARG A 69 17.36 -18.47 -7.87
CA ARG A 69 18.59 -18.50 -7.07
C ARG A 69 19.79 -17.94 -7.82
N LYS A 70 19.89 -18.23 -9.13
CA LYS A 70 20.94 -17.65 -9.98
C LYS A 70 20.81 -16.14 -10.07
N ILE A 71 19.60 -15.62 -10.28
CA ILE A 71 19.35 -14.17 -10.28
C ILE A 71 19.75 -13.57 -8.92
N HIS A 72 19.31 -14.18 -7.82
CA HIS A 72 19.65 -13.73 -6.47
C HIS A 72 21.17 -13.69 -6.23
N ALA A 73 21.89 -14.75 -6.60
CA ALA A 73 23.34 -14.82 -6.46
C ALA A 73 24.07 -13.75 -7.29
N LEU A 74 23.68 -13.55 -8.56
CA LEU A 74 24.25 -12.51 -9.43
C LEU A 74 24.02 -11.11 -8.88
N CYS A 75 22.85 -10.88 -8.29
CA CYS A 75 22.49 -9.65 -7.63
C CYS A 75 23.32 -9.42 -6.36
N GLU A 76 23.52 -10.43 -5.51
CA GLU A 76 24.36 -10.32 -4.30
C GLU A 76 25.84 -10.07 -4.59
N GLU A 77 26.36 -10.49 -5.74
CA GLU A 77 27.74 -10.17 -6.15
C GLU A 77 27.96 -8.67 -6.38
N HIS A 78 26.92 -7.95 -6.82
CA HIS A 78 27.00 -6.53 -7.21
C HIS A 78 26.30 -5.60 -6.21
N PHE A 79 25.36 -6.11 -5.42
CA PHE A 79 24.63 -5.34 -4.43
C PHE A 79 25.26 -5.50 -3.06
N SER A 80 25.45 -4.38 -2.36
CA SER A 80 25.75 -4.43 -0.94
C SER A 80 24.58 -5.08 -0.19
N PRO A 81 24.82 -6.10 0.65
CA PRO A 81 23.75 -6.77 1.40
C PRO A 81 23.05 -5.84 2.40
N ALA A 82 23.68 -4.73 2.77
CA ALA A 82 23.23 -3.83 3.83
C ALA A 82 22.75 -2.45 3.33
N SER A 83 22.96 -2.09 2.06
CA SER A 83 22.64 -0.74 1.57
C SER A 83 21.86 -0.76 0.25
N LEU A 84 20.98 0.22 0.10
CA LEU A 84 20.17 0.48 -1.08
C LEU A 84 21.02 1.38 -1.97
N ASP A 85 21.54 0.81 -3.07
CA ASP A 85 22.20 1.61 -4.09
C ASP A 85 21.16 2.07 -5.12
N LEU A 86 20.92 3.39 -5.14
CA LEU A 86 19.96 4.03 -6.04
C LEU A 86 20.30 3.83 -7.52
N LYS A 87 21.53 3.42 -7.85
CA LYS A 87 21.93 3.08 -9.23
C LYS A 87 21.19 1.85 -9.79
N PHE A 88 20.75 0.94 -8.92
CA PHE A 88 20.05 -0.30 -9.31
C PHE A 88 18.54 -0.22 -9.15
N VAL A 89 18.02 1.00 -9.12
CA VAL A 89 16.61 1.32 -8.94
C VAL A 89 16.16 2.16 -10.13
N THR A 90 14.91 1.99 -10.57
CA THR A 90 14.40 2.73 -11.73
C THR A 90 14.22 4.22 -11.42
N PRO A 91 14.32 5.11 -12.43
CA PRO A 91 14.10 6.55 -12.26
C PRO A 91 12.72 6.88 -11.64
N LYS A 92 11.73 6.04 -11.92
CA LYS A 92 10.37 6.14 -11.37
C LYS A 92 10.36 6.04 -9.85
N VAL A 93 11.14 5.13 -9.28
CA VAL A 93 11.27 4.97 -7.83
C VAL A 93 12.13 6.08 -7.23
N ILE A 94 13.17 6.55 -7.93
CA ILE A 94 13.98 7.69 -7.49
C ILE A 94 13.08 8.93 -7.34
N LYS A 95 12.26 9.25 -8.35
CA LYS A 95 11.28 10.34 -8.28
C LYS A 95 10.29 10.18 -7.12
N LEU A 96 9.84 8.95 -6.86
CA LEU A 96 8.97 8.69 -5.72
C LEU A 96 9.67 9.02 -4.38
N LEU A 97 10.95 8.63 -4.22
CA LEU A 97 11.72 8.96 -3.03
C LEU A 97 11.95 10.47 -2.90
N GLU A 98 12.20 11.17 -4.01
CA GLU A 98 12.31 12.64 -4.03
C GLU A 98 11.01 13.32 -3.57
N ILE A 99 9.85 12.89 -4.09
CA ILE A 99 8.54 13.37 -3.64
C ILE A 99 8.35 13.13 -2.14
N LEU A 100 8.75 11.95 -1.66
CA LEU A 100 8.66 11.63 -0.24
C LEU A 100 9.59 12.52 0.59
N ARG A 101 10.80 12.86 0.12
CA ARG A 101 11.68 13.81 0.81
C ARG A 101 11.09 15.22 0.88
N GLU A 102 10.50 15.70 -0.22
CA GLU A 102 9.89 17.03 -0.27
C GLU A 102 8.66 17.15 0.63
N TYR A 103 7.91 16.06 0.79
CA TYR A 103 6.73 15.99 1.66
C TYR A 103 7.09 15.75 3.15
N LYS A 104 8.31 16.05 3.58
CA LYS A 104 8.69 16.00 5.00
C LYS A 104 7.85 17.05 5.76
N PRO A 105 6.99 16.66 6.71
CA PRO A 105 6.27 17.64 7.51
C PRO A 105 7.27 18.50 8.29
N PHE A 106 7.02 19.81 8.36
CA PHE A 106 7.85 20.74 9.15
C PHE A 106 7.97 20.22 10.60
N GLU A 107 9.22 20.09 11.08
CA GLU A 107 9.51 19.64 12.44
C GLU A 107 8.74 20.50 13.45
N ARG A 108 7.88 19.88 14.25
CA ARG A 108 7.33 20.53 15.44
C ARG A 108 8.43 20.63 16.48
N GLN A 109 8.64 21.83 17.02
CA GLN A 109 9.01 21.98 18.42
C GLN A 109 8.10 21.05 19.23
N GLN A 110 8.69 20.09 19.94
CA GLN A 110 7.98 19.17 20.82
C GLN A 110 7.03 19.96 21.72
N PHE A 111 5.73 19.87 21.46
CA PHE A 111 4.74 20.10 22.50
C PHE A 111 4.52 18.75 23.17
N GLU A 112 4.98 18.64 24.41
CA GLU A 112 4.55 17.59 25.34
C GLU A 112 3.05 17.74 25.54
N SER A 113 2.25 16.95 24.83
CA SER A 113 0.82 16.83 25.15
C SER A 113 0.37 15.39 24.98
N VAL A 114 0.90 14.54 25.85
CA VAL A 114 0.39 13.18 26.12
C VAL A 114 -1.02 13.25 26.75
N GLU A 115 -1.46 14.42 27.22
CA GLU A 115 -2.74 14.61 27.92
C GLU A 115 -3.98 14.77 27.00
N TRP A 116 -3.83 15.12 25.72
CA TRP A 116 -5.00 15.36 24.85
C TRP A 116 -5.70 14.06 24.40
N TYR A 117 -4.99 12.93 24.35
CA TYR A 117 -5.52 11.69 23.76
C TYR A 117 -6.30 10.80 24.74
N ASN A 118 -6.20 11.03 26.06
CA ASN A 118 -6.88 10.19 27.06
C ASN A 118 -8.34 10.56 27.33
N ASN A 119 -8.87 11.64 26.74
CA ASN A 119 -10.25 12.08 27.01
C ASN A 119 -11.32 11.52 26.05
N ARG A 120 -11.04 10.45 25.29
CA ARG A 120 -12.07 9.74 24.51
C ARG A 120 -12.81 8.64 25.29
N ASN A 121 -12.44 8.40 26.56
CA ASN A 121 -13.06 7.41 27.44
C ASN A 121 -13.85 8.01 28.62
N GLN A 122 -14.21 9.30 28.59
CA GLN A 122 -15.30 9.78 29.44
C GLN A 122 -16.57 9.78 28.61
N ASP A 123 -17.26 8.65 28.74
CA ASP A 123 -18.60 8.39 28.27
C ASP A 123 -19.52 9.58 28.51
N ASN A 124 -20.09 10.08 27.42
CA ASN A 124 -21.36 10.79 27.45
C ASN A 124 -22.45 9.74 27.69
N TYR A 125 -22.51 9.21 28.91
CA TYR A 125 -23.66 8.44 29.37
C TYR A 125 -24.79 9.43 29.62
N VAL A 126 -25.70 9.54 28.66
CA VAL A 126 -26.93 10.32 28.80
C VAL A 126 -27.78 9.64 29.87
N SER A 127 -27.67 10.12 31.11
CA SER A 127 -28.58 9.75 32.19
C SER A 127 -29.91 10.43 31.93
N TRP A 128 -30.90 9.65 31.49
CA TRP A 128 -32.30 10.05 31.57
C TRP A 128 -32.66 10.08 33.05
N SER A 129 -32.62 11.26 33.64
CA SER A 129 -33.20 11.51 34.96
C SER A 129 -34.35 12.49 34.78
N ASP A 130 -35.52 11.91 34.98
CA ASP A 130 -36.84 12.50 35.10
C ASP A 130 -36.85 13.59 36.18
N SER A 131 -37.09 14.83 35.78
CA SER A 131 -37.50 15.91 36.68
C SER A 131 -38.40 16.85 35.90
N GLU A 132 -39.67 16.83 36.30
CA GLU A 132 -40.75 17.73 35.92
C GLU A 132 -40.43 19.18 36.30
N ASP A 133 -41.06 20.11 35.56
CA ASP A 133 -41.32 21.52 35.85
C ASP A 133 -40.15 22.54 35.83
N GLU A 134 -40.13 23.44 34.83
CA GLU A 134 -40.73 24.79 34.86
C GLU A 134 -40.28 25.60 33.62
N ASP A 135 -41.23 26.31 33.01
CA ASP A 135 -41.06 27.19 31.86
C ASP A 135 -40.21 28.41 32.21
N GLU A 136 -39.16 28.71 31.45
CA GLU A 136 -38.63 30.08 31.33
C GLU A 136 -37.93 30.27 29.97
N ASP A 137 -38.50 31.15 29.15
CA ASP A 137 -38.00 31.60 27.86
C ASP A 137 -36.71 32.42 28.05
N GLU A 138 -35.54 31.85 27.71
CA GLU A 138 -34.31 32.63 27.50
C GLU A 138 -33.82 32.50 26.05
N GLU A 139 -33.80 33.64 25.36
CA GLU A 139 -33.28 33.83 24.00
C GLU A 139 -31.85 33.30 23.88
N ILE A 140 -31.64 32.27 23.05
CA ILE A 140 -30.30 31.80 22.69
C ILE A 140 -29.71 32.79 21.68
N GLU A 141 -28.95 33.77 22.18
CA GLU A 141 -28.00 34.51 21.35
C GLU A 141 -27.00 33.51 20.74
N GLU A 142 -27.09 33.27 19.43
CA GLU A 142 -26.04 32.63 18.64
C GLU A 142 -24.77 33.49 18.67
N LYS A 143 -23.97 33.36 19.72
CA LYS A 143 -22.59 33.87 19.72
C LYS A 143 -21.77 33.01 18.77
N GLU A 144 -21.64 33.48 17.53
CA GLU A 144 -20.61 33.07 16.58
C GLU A 144 -19.27 33.02 17.30
N LYS A 145 -18.79 31.81 17.62
CA LYS A 145 -17.42 31.64 18.11
C LYS A 145 -16.49 31.99 16.95
N PRO A 146 -15.53 32.92 17.14
CA PRO A 146 -14.59 33.25 16.08
C PRO A 146 -13.83 31.98 15.71
N GLU A 147 -13.81 31.66 14.42
CA GLU A 147 -12.99 30.60 13.86
C GLU A 147 -11.52 30.91 14.16
N THR A 148 -11.04 30.44 15.31
CA THR A 148 -9.63 30.48 15.62
C THR A 148 -8.95 29.53 14.64
N ASN A 149 -8.27 30.12 13.67
CA ASN A 149 -7.49 29.49 12.62
C ASN A 149 -6.23 28.79 13.19
N PHE A 150 -6.40 27.94 14.20
CA PHE A 150 -5.36 27.03 14.64
C PHE A 150 -5.37 25.83 13.69
N PRO A 151 -4.28 25.56 12.94
CA PRO A 151 -4.22 24.35 12.14
C PRO A 151 -4.33 23.17 13.11
N SER A 152 -5.37 22.34 12.90
CA SER A 152 -5.64 21.22 13.80
C SER A 152 -4.37 20.37 13.97
N PRO A 153 -4.19 19.66 15.11
CA PRO A 153 -3.01 18.84 15.35
C PRO A 153 -2.71 17.81 14.24
N PHE A 154 -3.68 17.52 13.38
CA PHE A 154 -3.61 16.60 12.25
C PHE A 154 -3.02 17.21 10.97
N THR A 155 -2.76 18.51 10.92
CA THR A 155 -2.26 19.19 9.71
C THR A 155 -0.79 18.90 9.40
N ASN A 156 0.00 18.41 10.36
CA ASN A 156 1.45 18.19 10.22
C ASN A 156 1.89 16.72 10.27
N ILE A 157 0.97 15.75 10.24
CA ILE A 157 1.34 14.33 10.20
C ILE A 157 1.18 13.84 8.75
N LEU A 158 2.22 13.23 8.19
CA LEU A 158 2.12 12.57 6.88
C LEU A 158 0.99 11.52 6.94
N CYS A 159 0.08 11.57 5.99
CA CYS A 159 -0.96 10.58 5.78
C CYS A 159 -1.00 10.31 4.29
N GLY A 160 -0.09 9.43 3.85
CA GLY A 160 0.19 9.17 2.45
C GLY A 160 -0.38 7.84 1.97
N ILE A 161 -0.89 7.79 0.74
CA ILE A 161 -1.21 6.53 0.05
C ILE A 161 -0.47 6.47 -1.28
N ILE A 162 0.18 5.32 -1.54
CA ILE A 162 0.75 4.98 -2.83
C ILE A 162 -0.06 3.87 -3.46
N PHE A 163 -0.67 4.15 -4.61
CA PHE A 163 -1.40 3.15 -5.37
C PHE A 163 -0.50 2.49 -6.42
N VAL A 164 -0.47 1.17 -6.41
CA VAL A 164 0.27 0.33 -7.37
C VAL A 164 -0.68 -0.65 -8.05
N GLU A 165 -0.33 -1.12 -9.24
CA GLU A 165 -1.17 -2.09 -9.96
C GLU A 165 -0.96 -3.51 -9.42
N ARG A 166 0.31 -3.92 -9.24
CA ARG A 166 0.68 -5.31 -8.93
C ARG A 166 0.95 -5.53 -7.45
N ARG A 167 0.58 -6.72 -6.96
CA ARG A 167 0.77 -7.13 -5.54
C ARG A 167 2.24 -7.20 -5.15
N TYR A 168 3.08 -7.83 -5.97
CA TYR A 168 4.51 -7.94 -5.69
C TYR A 168 5.19 -6.57 -5.66
N THR A 169 4.79 -5.63 -6.52
CA THR A 169 5.26 -4.24 -6.47
C THR A 169 4.97 -3.60 -5.11
N ALA A 170 3.76 -3.79 -4.56
CA ALA A 170 3.41 -3.24 -3.23
C ALA A 170 4.32 -3.77 -2.11
N VAL A 171 4.53 -5.09 -2.09
CA VAL A 171 5.35 -5.77 -1.08
C VAL A 171 6.79 -5.27 -1.12
N VAL A 172 7.34 -5.16 -2.34
CA VAL A 172 8.76 -4.84 -2.56
C VAL A 172 9.00 -3.36 -2.38
N LEU A 173 8.09 -2.52 -2.85
CA LEU A 173 8.17 -1.07 -2.66
C LEU A 173 8.13 -0.72 -1.16
N ASN A 174 7.31 -1.41 -0.37
CA ASN A 174 7.32 -1.25 1.09
C ASN A 174 8.68 -1.60 1.69
N ARG A 175 9.30 -2.68 1.21
CA ARG A 175 10.64 -3.06 1.67
C ARG A 175 11.69 -2.04 1.24
N LEU A 176 11.62 -1.54 0.01
CA LEU A 176 12.51 -0.53 -0.51
C LEU A 176 12.46 0.74 0.33
N ILE A 177 11.25 1.25 0.62
CA ILE A 177 11.08 2.48 1.41
C ILE A 177 11.59 2.29 2.84
N LYS A 178 11.39 1.12 3.46
CA LYS A 178 11.96 0.80 4.77
C LYS A 178 13.48 0.78 4.77
N GLU A 179 14.11 0.20 3.75
CA GLU A 179 15.58 0.21 3.65
C GLU A 179 16.11 1.62 3.32
N ALA A 180 15.39 2.39 2.51
CA ALA A 180 15.71 3.79 2.23
C ALA A 180 15.67 4.64 3.50
N GLY A 181 14.62 4.52 4.32
CA GLY A 181 14.48 5.27 5.58
C GLY A 181 15.51 4.90 6.66
N LYS A 182 16.15 3.73 6.59
CA LYS A 182 17.28 3.38 7.47
C LYS A 182 18.58 4.08 7.07
N GLN A 183 18.75 4.37 5.79
CA GLN A 183 19.98 4.96 5.24
C GLN A 183 19.89 6.47 5.14
N ASP A 184 18.69 6.98 4.86
CA ASP A 184 18.42 8.38 4.66
C ASP A 184 17.64 8.96 5.85
N PRO A 185 18.26 9.84 6.67
CA PRO A 185 17.59 10.46 7.80
C PRO A 185 16.40 11.33 7.37
N GLU A 186 16.39 11.84 6.13
CA GLU A 186 15.25 12.61 5.62
C GLU A 186 14.01 11.74 5.41
N LEU A 187 14.16 10.43 5.20
CA LEU A 187 13.06 9.48 5.01
C LEU A 187 12.76 8.66 6.28
N ALA A 188 13.55 8.81 7.34
CA ALA A 188 13.42 8.03 8.58
C ALA A 188 12.08 8.24 9.31
N TYR A 189 11.40 9.36 9.06
CA TYR A 189 10.07 9.64 9.61
C TYR A 189 8.96 8.75 8.98
N ILE A 190 9.24 8.07 7.86
CA ILE A 190 8.25 7.29 7.12
C ILE A 190 8.11 5.90 7.75
N SER A 191 6.92 5.63 8.27
CA SER A 191 6.44 4.32 8.70
C SER A 191 5.51 3.77 7.64
N SER A 192 6.04 2.92 6.76
CA SER A 192 5.28 2.34 5.64
C SER A 192 4.74 0.94 5.94
N ASN A 193 3.53 0.66 5.44
CA ASN A 193 2.99 -0.70 5.33
C ASN A 193 2.23 -0.88 4.01
N PHE A 194 1.94 -2.12 3.63
CA PHE A 194 1.24 -2.44 2.40
C PHE A 194 -0.05 -3.21 2.64
N ILE A 195 -1.00 -3.04 1.73
CA ILE A 195 -2.19 -3.85 1.60
C ILE A 195 -2.35 -4.29 0.15
N THR A 196 -2.52 -5.58 -0.06
CA THR A 196 -2.74 -6.17 -1.37
C THR A 196 -4.12 -6.81 -1.40
N GLY A 197 -4.92 -6.50 -2.41
CA GLY A 197 -6.25 -7.10 -2.58
C GLY A 197 -6.10 -8.60 -2.84
N HIS A 198 -6.72 -9.42 -1.99
CA HIS A 198 -6.91 -10.84 -2.29
C HIS A 198 -8.04 -10.93 -3.31
N GLY A 199 -7.83 -11.67 -4.39
CA GLY A 199 -8.86 -11.86 -5.41
C GLY A 199 -10.08 -12.50 -4.76
N ILE A 200 -11.12 -11.71 -4.51
CA ILE A 200 -12.46 -12.21 -4.19
C ILE A 200 -13.02 -12.77 -5.49
N GLY A 201 -12.49 -13.91 -5.93
CA GLY A 201 -13.23 -14.77 -6.82
C GLY A 201 -14.48 -15.17 -6.06
N LYS A 202 -15.65 -14.73 -6.53
CA LYS A 202 -16.95 -14.93 -5.86
C LYS A 202 -17.26 -16.39 -5.49
N ASN A 203 -16.47 -17.36 -5.97
CA ASN A 203 -16.66 -18.80 -5.79
C ASN A 203 -15.42 -19.56 -5.25
N GLN A 204 -14.41 -18.91 -4.64
CA GLN A 204 -13.35 -19.69 -3.96
C GLN A 204 -13.72 -20.02 -2.52
N PRO A 205 -13.48 -21.27 -2.05
CA PRO A 205 -13.73 -21.64 -0.67
C PRO A 205 -12.89 -20.77 0.26
N ARG A 206 -13.51 -20.23 1.32
CA ARG A 206 -12.84 -19.49 2.40
C ARG A 206 -11.84 -20.41 3.09
N ASN A 207 -10.61 -20.43 2.59
CA ASN A 207 -9.49 -21.12 3.23
C ASN A 207 -9.05 -20.33 4.46
N LYS A 208 -8.62 -21.01 5.53
CA LYS A 208 -8.08 -20.39 6.77
C LYS A 208 -6.98 -19.35 6.50
N GLN A 209 -6.24 -19.50 5.40
CA GLN A 209 -5.22 -18.55 4.95
C GLN A 209 -5.81 -17.19 4.56
N MET A 210 -6.95 -17.17 3.87
CA MET A 210 -7.60 -15.93 3.43
C MET A 210 -8.15 -15.14 4.62
N GLU A 211 -8.64 -15.84 5.66
CA GLU A 211 -9.11 -15.21 6.89
C GLU A 211 -7.96 -14.58 7.70
N LEU A 212 -6.82 -15.28 7.79
CA LEU A 212 -5.60 -14.73 8.39
C LEU A 212 -5.09 -13.50 7.63
N GLU A 213 -5.17 -13.51 6.30
CA GLU A 213 -4.79 -12.39 5.46
C GLU A 213 -5.71 -11.19 5.63
N PHE A 214 -7.03 -11.42 5.70
CA PHE A 214 -7.99 -10.36 5.97
C PHE A 214 -7.76 -9.72 7.36
N ARG A 215 -7.51 -10.55 8.39
CA ARG A 215 -7.15 -10.04 9.73
C ARG A 215 -5.89 -9.18 9.70
N LYS A 216 -4.88 -9.56 8.93
CA LYS A 216 -3.66 -8.74 8.75
C LYS A 216 -3.95 -7.43 8.03
N GLN A 217 -4.79 -7.45 6.99
CA GLN A 217 -5.21 -6.24 6.29
C GLN A 217 -5.92 -5.28 7.24
N GLU A 218 -6.89 -5.75 8.04
CA GLU A 218 -7.60 -4.90 9.00
C GLU A 218 -6.67 -4.40 10.11
N GLU A 219 -5.68 -5.20 10.54
CA GLU A 219 -4.66 -4.72 11.48
C GLU A 219 -3.83 -3.58 10.89
N VAL A 220 -3.39 -3.70 9.63
CA VAL A 220 -2.64 -2.63 8.94
C VAL A 220 -3.50 -1.38 8.77
N LEU A 221 -4.78 -1.54 8.42
CA LEU A 221 -5.71 -0.42 8.30
C LEU A 221 -5.95 0.26 9.65
N ARG A 222 -6.10 -0.53 10.74
CA ARG A 222 -6.20 0.00 12.10
C ARG A 222 -4.96 0.81 12.47
N LYS A 223 -3.75 0.31 12.17
CA LYS A 223 -2.48 1.04 12.40
C LYS A 223 -2.40 2.33 11.58
N PHE A 224 -2.91 2.31 10.36
CA PHE A 224 -2.97 3.49 9.51
C PHE A 224 -3.97 4.54 10.04
N ARG A 225 -5.16 4.11 10.47
CA ARG A 225 -6.16 4.98 11.12
C ARG A 225 -5.65 5.55 12.45
N ALA A 226 -4.80 4.81 13.16
CA ALA A 226 -4.15 5.25 14.40
C ALA A 226 -2.90 6.12 14.17
N HIS A 227 -2.52 6.40 12.90
CA HIS A 227 -1.30 7.12 12.53
C HIS A 227 0.03 6.48 12.97
N GLU A 228 0.03 5.20 13.38
CA GLU A 228 1.26 4.44 13.62
C GLU A 228 2.00 4.13 12.30
N THR A 229 1.23 3.98 11.22
CA THR A 229 1.71 3.90 9.85
C THR A 229 1.28 5.18 9.14
N ASN A 230 2.23 5.94 8.60
CA ASN A 230 1.95 7.21 7.92
C ASN A 230 1.94 7.08 6.39
N LEU A 231 2.43 5.97 5.85
CA LEU A 231 2.44 5.69 4.41
C LEU A 231 1.86 4.30 4.12
N LEU A 232 0.79 4.27 3.33
CA LEU A 232 0.11 3.04 2.95
C LEU A 232 0.33 2.75 1.47
N ILE A 233 0.84 1.55 1.15
CA ILE A 233 1.01 1.10 -0.24
C ILE A 233 -0.12 0.13 -0.56
N ALA A 234 -1.03 0.53 -1.42
CA ALA A 234 -2.23 -0.23 -1.73
C ALA A 234 -2.29 -0.64 -3.20
N THR A 235 -2.76 -1.86 -3.47
CA THR A 235 -3.10 -2.24 -4.86
C THR A 235 -4.42 -1.63 -5.30
N SER A 236 -4.62 -1.46 -6.61
CA SER A 236 -5.83 -0.84 -7.17
C SER A 236 -7.16 -1.51 -6.78
N ILE A 237 -7.14 -2.82 -6.52
CA ILE A 237 -8.30 -3.58 -6.04
C ILE A 237 -8.80 -3.10 -4.67
N VAL A 238 -7.93 -2.44 -3.89
CA VAL A 238 -8.21 -1.98 -2.52
C VAL A 238 -8.66 -0.50 -2.49
N GLU A 239 -8.77 0.13 -3.66
CA GLU A 239 -9.25 1.52 -3.80
C GLU A 239 -10.70 1.67 -3.32
N GLU A 240 -11.51 0.64 -3.58
CA GLU A 240 -12.94 0.61 -3.32
C GLU A 240 -13.30 -0.19 -2.07
N GLY A 241 -14.26 0.32 -1.29
CA GLY A 241 -14.82 -0.40 -0.14
C GLY A 241 -13.96 -0.40 1.13
N VAL A 242 -12.76 0.18 1.10
CA VAL A 242 -11.93 0.36 2.30
C VAL A 242 -12.13 1.75 2.90
N ASP A 243 -12.42 1.77 4.21
CA ASP A 243 -12.46 3.01 4.99
C ASP A 243 -11.04 3.45 5.36
N ILE A 244 -10.58 4.47 4.63
CA ILE A 244 -9.24 5.06 4.73
C ILE A 244 -9.42 6.55 5.05
N PRO A 245 -8.71 7.10 6.05
CA PRO A 245 -8.82 8.52 6.41
C PRO A 245 -8.42 9.44 5.25
N LYS A 246 -8.81 10.71 5.35
CA LYS A 246 -8.41 11.74 4.39
C LYS A 246 -6.88 11.85 4.37
N CYS A 247 -6.29 11.71 3.20
CA CYS A 247 -4.85 11.69 2.99
C CYS A 247 -4.37 13.04 2.47
N ASN A 248 -3.15 13.40 2.85
CA ASN A 248 -2.50 14.64 2.41
C ASN A 248 -1.60 14.40 1.19
N LEU A 249 -1.04 13.20 1.05
CA LEU A 249 -0.31 12.80 -0.14
C LEU A 249 -0.96 11.56 -0.76
N VAL A 250 -1.37 11.65 -2.01
CA VAL A 250 -1.80 10.48 -2.77
C VAL A 250 -0.95 10.38 -4.03
N VAL A 251 -0.17 9.31 -4.12
CA VAL A 251 0.68 9.02 -5.26
C VAL A 251 0.14 7.83 -6.04
N ARG A 252 -0.21 8.02 -7.30
CA ARG A 252 -0.44 6.94 -8.25
C ARG A 252 0.91 6.55 -8.83
N PHE A 253 1.45 5.44 -8.35
CA PHE A 253 2.67 4.89 -8.91
C PHE A 253 2.39 4.34 -10.31
N ASP A 254 1.28 3.66 -10.53
CA ASP A 254 0.84 3.24 -11.87
C ASP A 254 -0.43 4.00 -12.29
N LEU A 255 -0.62 4.22 -13.59
CA LEU A 255 -1.81 4.90 -14.09
C LEU A 255 -3.06 4.06 -13.82
N PRO A 256 -4.20 4.67 -13.43
CA PRO A 256 -5.45 3.97 -13.33
C PRO A 256 -5.91 3.54 -14.72
N THR A 257 -6.39 2.31 -14.81
CA THR A 257 -6.93 1.73 -16.03
C THR A 257 -8.35 2.23 -16.34
N GLU A 258 -9.06 2.69 -15.30
CA GLU A 258 -10.46 3.10 -15.39
C GLU A 258 -10.66 4.49 -14.76
N TYR A 259 -11.60 5.27 -15.32
CA TYR A 259 -11.99 6.56 -14.78
C TYR A 259 -12.51 6.47 -13.32
N ARG A 260 -13.22 5.38 -12.99
CA ARG A 260 -13.71 5.13 -11.63
C ARG A 260 -12.56 5.06 -10.62
N SER A 261 -11.49 4.33 -10.93
CA SER A 261 -10.27 4.24 -10.11
C SER A 261 -9.58 5.59 -9.94
N TYR A 262 -9.54 6.40 -11.00
CA TYR A 262 -9.02 7.77 -10.93
C TYR A 262 -9.84 8.65 -9.96
N VAL A 263 -11.16 8.66 -10.08
CA VAL A 263 -12.03 9.46 -9.20
C VAL A 263 -11.94 8.98 -7.75
N GLN A 264 -11.89 7.67 -7.53
CA GLN A 264 -11.76 7.09 -6.19
C GLN A 264 -10.41 7.42 -5.55
N SER A 265 -9.29 7.34 -6.29
CA SER A 265 -8.00 7.80 -5.75
C SER A 265 -8.03 9.27 -5.38
N LYS A 266 -8.47 10.10 -6.32
CA LYS A 266 -8.47 11.54 -6.16
C LYS A 266 -9.36 11.93 -4.97
N GLY A 267 -10.45 11.19 -4.76
CA GLY A 267 -11.31 11.30 -3.59
C GLY A 267 -10.64 10.98 -2.24
N ARG A 268 -9.47 10.35 -2.20
CA ARG A 268 -8.69 10.14 -0.96
C ARG A 268 -7.79 11.33 -0.61
N ALA A 269 -7.38 12.12 -1.60
CA ALA A 269 -6.64 13.37 -1.41
C ALA A 269 -7.62 14.52 -1.06
N ARG A 270 -8.21 14.46 0.14
CA ARG A 270 -9.19 15.44 0.63
C ARG A 270 -8.78 16.11 1.94
N ALA A 271 -7.58 15.86 2.43
CA ALA A 271 -7.05 16.60 3.58
C ALA A 271 -6.76 18.06 3.17
N PRO A 272 -6.75 19.01 4.12
CA PRO A 272 -6.31 20.37 3.87
C PRO A 272 -4.89 20.35 3.29
N ILE A 273 -4.66 21.06 2.19
CA ILE A 273 -3.37 21.08 1.47
C ILE A 273 -2.96 19.66 1.07
N SER A 274 -3.77 19.01 0.22
CA SER A 274 -3.48 17.67 -0.29
C SER A 274 -2.94 17.70 -1.72
N ASN A 275 -1.93 16.88 -1.96
CA ASN A 275 -1.30 16.71 -3.25
C ASN A 275 -1.69 15.36 -3.86
N TYR A 276 -2.15 15.40 -5.11
CA TYR A 276 -2.41 14.22 -5.92
C TYR A 276 -1.37 14.15 -7.05
N ILE A 277 -0.49 13.16 -6.98
CA ILE A 277 0.65 13.02 -7.89
C ILE A 277 0.53 11.70 -8.65
N MET A 278 0.86 11.72 -9.94
CA MET A 278 0.82 10.56 -10.81
C MET A 278 2.17 10.36 -11.48
N LEU A 279 2.75 9.18 -11.29
CA LEU A 279 4.00 8.78 -11.91
C LEU A 279 3.71 7.96 -13.17
N ALA A 280 4.17 8.45 -14.30
CA ALA A 280 3.92 7.83 -15.60
C ALA A 280 5.12 8.03 -16.53
N ASP A 281 5.27 7.09 -17.46
CA ASP A 281 6.20 7.22 -18.57
C ASP A 281 5.65 8.26 -19.55
N SER A 282 6.51 9.13 -20.10
CA SER A 282 6.09 10.23 -20.98
C SER A 282 5.21 9.80 -22.15
N ASP A 283 5.41 8.59 -22.67
CA ASP A 283 4.62 8.04 -23.77
C ASP A 283 3.20 7.66 -23.34
N LYS A 284 3.03 7.15 -22.11
CA LYS A 284 1.73 6.73 -21.57
C LYS A 284 0.89 7.91 -21.09
N ILE A 285 1.52 9.02 -20.75
CA ILE A 285 0.83 10.24 -20.31
C ILE A 285 -0.09 10.77 -21.41
N LYS A 286 0.36 10.78 -22.67
CA LYS A 286 -0.41 11.31 -23.80
C LYS A 286 -1.69 10.51 -24.03
N VAL A 287 -1.56 9.19 -24.06
CA VAL A 287 -2.70 8.26 -24.22
C VAL A 287 -3.69 8.47 -23.09
N PHE A 288 -3.21 8.55 -21.85
CA PHE A 288 -4.08 8.76 -20.70
C PHE A 288 -4.77 10.13 -20.70
N GLU A 289 -4.10 11.18 -21.18
CA GLU A 289 -4.72 12.51 -21.30
C GLU A 289 -5.84 12.53 -22.35
N GLU A 290 -5.67 11.79 -23.45
CA GLU A 290 -6.71 11.60 -24.47
C GLU A 290 -7.88 10.79 -23.93
N ASP A 291 -7.61 9.69 -23.22
CA ASP A 291 -8.64 8.88 -22.57
C ASP A 291 -9.43 9.71 -21.55
N LEU A 292 -8.76 10.52 -20.72
CA LEU A 292 -9.41 11.35 -19.70
C LEU A 292 -10.29 12.46 -20.29
N LYS A 293 -9.95 12.98 -21.48
CA LYS A 293 -10.78 13.97 -22.20
C LYS A 293 -12.02 13.35 -22.86
N THR A 294 -12.01 12.03 -23.06
CA THR A 294 -13.08 11.29 -23.74
C THR A 294 -14.25 10.95 -22.81
N TYR A 295 -14.01 10.99 -21.49
CA TYR A 295 -15.02 10.77 -20.44
C TYR A 295 -15.65 12.07 -19.94
#